data_AF-A0A378L5E1-F1
#
_entry.id   AF-A0A378L5E1-F1
#
_cell.length_a   1.000
_cell.length_b   1.000
_cell.length_c   1.000
_cell.angle_alpha   90.00
_cell.angle_beta   90.00
_cell.angle_gamma   90.00
#
_symmetry.space_group_name_H-M   'P 1'
#
loop_
_entity.id
_entity.type
_entity.pdbx_description
1 polymer ?
#
loop_
_entity_poly.entity_id
_entity_poly.type
_entity_poly.pdbx_seq_one_letter_code
_entity_poly.pdbx_strand_id
1 'polypeptide(L)'
;MKIKRFLLISSLSLGVLGASIATAQPSATAAVASINHTGQYRQHVGKLLTPEQRSELAKIRKSLRAQMAPLIKEKRALSMQIRGKIATSNAKWSDISRLVEKRNTLNAKINTLWTQTQFQTYQKLGVLLPIHHHGHHCRFQNKNLVKKS
;
A
#
# COMPACT_ATOMS: atom_id res chain seq x y z
N MET A 1 15.26 -46.00 22.12
CA MET A 1 15.72 -44.62 22.41
C MET A 1 17.24 -44.55 22.34
N LYS A 2 17.81 -43.87 21.35
CA LYS A 2 19.24 -43.55 21.27
C LYS A 2 19.42 -42.11 20.78
N ILE A 3 19.13 -41.17 21.69
CA ILE A 3 19.48 -39.75 21.58
C ILE A 3 20.97 -39.65 21.88
N LYS A 4 21.82 -39.70 20.84
CA LYS A 4 23.28 -39.54 20.97
C LYS A 4 23.90 -38.87 19.75
N ARG A 5 23.29 -37.81 19.20
CA ARG A 5 23.95 -36.92 18.21
C ARG A 5 23.58 -35.45 18.37
N PHE A 6 23.30 -35.00 19.59
CA PHE A 6 23.44 -33.60 19.97
C PHE A 6 24.77 -33.48 20.70
N LEU A 7 25.83 -33.06 20.02
CA LEU A 7 27.09 -32.51 20.56
C LEU A 7 28.09 -32.31 19.41
N LEU A 8 27.78 -31.38 18.51
CA LEU A 8 28.78 -30.70 17.68
C LEU A 8 28.40 -29.21 17.65
N ILE A 9 28.52 -28.61 18.83
CA ILE A 9 28.62 -27.16 19.04
C ILE A 9 30.13 -26.90 19.14
N SER A 10 30.65 -26.02 18.31
CA SER A 10 31.82 -25.14 18.53
C SER A 10 32.07 -24.38 17.23
N SER A 11 31.51 -23.19 17.11
CA SER A 11 32.17 -21.91 17.44
C SER A 11 32.99 -21.38 16.27
N LEU A 12 32.36 -20.54 15.43
CA LEU A 12 33.10 -19.48 14.74
C LEU A 12 32.65 -18.13 15.32
N SER A 13 33.61 -17.53 15.98
CA SER A 13 33.57 -16.36 16.84
C SER A 13 33.35 -15.05 16.10
N LEU A 14 32.67 -14.14 16.80
CA LEU A 14 32.85 -12.68 16.86
C LEU A 14 33.77 -12.05 15.80
N GLY A 15 33.17 -11.24 14.93
CA GLY A 15 33.86 -10.30 14.06
C GLY A 15 33.31 -8.88 14.24
N VAL A 16 33.98 -8.11 15.11
CA VAL A 16 34.16 -6.65 15.07
C VAL A 16 32.92 -5.74 15.19
N LEU A 17 32.69 -5.30 16.42
CA LEU A 17 32.22 -3.95 16.73
C LEU A 17 33.25 -2.93 16.22
N GLY A 18 32.87 -2.13 15.24
CA GLY A 18 33.57 -0.91 14.84
C GLY A 18 32.60 0.26 14.89
N ALA A 19 32.65 1.03 15.97
CA ALA A 19 31.86 2.25 16.12
C ALA A 19 32.31 3.29 15.10
N SER A 20 31.36 3.90 14.40
CA SER A 20 31.53 5.20 13.76
C SER A 20 30.23 5.98 13.92
N ILE A 21 30.05 6.53 15.12
CA ILE A 21 29.14 7.65 15.33
C ILE A 21 29.93 8.90 14.92
N ALA A 22 29.78 9.30 13.66
CA ALA A 22 30.22 10.61 13.21
C ALA A 22 29.30 11.66 13.82
N THR A 23 29.77 12.38 14.84
CA THR A 23 29.13 13.60 15.32
C THR A 23 29.40 14.69 14.30
N ALA A 24 28.41 14.98 13.44
CA ALA A 24 28.46 16.14 12.55
C ALA A 24 28.17 17.41 13.37
N GLN A 25 29.18 18.25 13.45
CA GLN A 25 29.16 19.60 14.01
C GLN A 25 28.18 20.49 13.22
N PRO A 26 27.28 21.27 13.85
CA PRO A 26 26.42 22.21 13.15
C PRO A 26 27.23 23.50 12.92
N SER A 27 27.89 23.59 11.77
CA SER A 27 28.45 24.84 11.26
C SER A 27 27.61 25.30 10.08
N ALA A 28 27.18 26.54 10.16
CA ALA A 28 26.13 27.14 9.38
C ALA A 28 26.38 27.12 7.86
N THR A 29 25.26 27.20 7.14
CA THR A 29 25.16 27.72 5.76
C THR A 29 25.67 26.80 4.64
N ALA A 30 24.85 25.82 4.28
CA ALA A 30 24.72 25.40 2.90
C ALA A 30 23.24 25.14 2.62
N ALA A 31 22.69 25.91 1.68
CA ALA A 31 21.31 25.80 1.23
C ALA A 31 20.98 24.35 0.91
N VAL A 32 20.11 23.75 1.73
CA VAL A 32 19.47 22.47 1.42
C VAL A 32 18.52 22.76 0.27
N ALA A 33 19.02 22.62 -0.95
CA ALA A 33 18.18 22.47 -2.13
C ALA A 33 17.32 21.22 -1.87
N SER A 34 16.05 21.45 -1.50
CA SER A 34 15.09 20.37 -1.33
C SER A 34 14.98 19.67 -2.68
N ILE A 35 15.48 18.44 -2.79
CA ILE A 35 15.21 17.57 -3.92
C ILE A 35 13.76 17.07 -3.76
N ASN A 36 12.81 17.97 -4.01
CA ASN A 36 11.40 17.68 -4.18
C ASN A 36 11.18 17.21 -5.63
N HIS A 37 11.72 16.04 -5.98
CA HIS A 37 11.48 15.43 -7.29
C HIS A 37 10.94 14.00 -7.17
N THR A 38 9.89 13.80 -6.37
CA THR A 38 9.08 12.57 -6.41
C THR A 38 7.92 12.65 -7.42
N GLY A 39 7.80 13.74 -8.19
CA GLY A 39 6.75 13.94 -9.18
C GLY A 39 7.06 13.47 -10.61
N GLN A 40 8.34 13.30 -10.98
CA GLN A 40 8.72 13.12 -12.38
C GLN A 40 8.79 11.67 -12.86
N TYR A 41 8.93 10.68 -11.96
CA TYR A 41 9.02 9.27 -12.38
C TYR A 41 7.71 8.74 -13.01
N ARG A 42 6.58 9.38 -12.73
CA ARG A 42 5.27 8.97 -13.26
C ARG A 42 5.03 9.35 -14.72
N GLN A 43 5.73 10.37 -15.24
CA GLN A 43 5.50 10.86 -16.60
C GLN A 43 6.22 10.02 -17.67
N HIS A 44 7.25 9.25 -17.30
CA HIS A 44 8.08 8.53 -18.26
C HIS A 44 7.63 7.08 -18.53
N VAL A 45 6.83 6.46 -17.65
CA VAL A 45 6.29 5.11 -17.90
C VAL A 45 5.34 5.09 -19.10
N GLY A 46 4.66 6.22 -19.34
CA GLY A 46 3.86 6.40 -20.55
C GLY A 46 4.70 6.28 -21.82
N LYS A 47 5.93 6.84 -21.83
CA LYS A 47 6.78 6.90 -23.02
C LYS A 47 7.42 5.56 -23.42
N LEU A 48 7.43 4.56 -22.53
CA LEU A 48 7.99 3.23 -22.78
C LEU A 48 7.07 2.32 -23.62
N LEU A 49 5.77 2.62 -23.68
CA LEU A 49 4.78 1.83 -24.40
C LEU A 49 4.48 2.42 -25.77
N THR A 50 4.30 1.55 -26.78
CA THR A 50 3.80 1.95 -28.09
C THR A 50 2.37 2.50 -27.97
N PRO A 51 1.90 3.36 -28.90
CA PRO A 51 0.54 3.88 -28.87
C PRO A 51 -0.54 2.78 -28.81
N GLU A 52 -0.31 1.66 -29.51
CA GLU A 52 -1.19 0.50 -29.50
C GLU A 52 -1.24 -0.17 -28.12
N GLN A 53 -0.09 -0.45 -27.50
CA GLN A 53 -0.01 -1.01 -26.15
C GLN A 53 -0.67 -0.11 -25.11
N ARG A 54 -0.59 1.22 -25.27
CA ARG A 54 -1.30 2.16 -24.39
C ARG A 54 -2.81 2.04 -24.53
N SER A 55 -3.31 1.88 -25.76
CA SER A 55 -4.73 1.70 -26.02
C SER A 55 -5.26 0.42 -25.38
N GLU A 56 -4.52 -0.68 -25.49
CA GLU A 56 -4.86 -1.97 -24.87
C GLU A 56 -4.83 -1.89 -23.35
N LEU A 57 -3.78 -1.26 -22.79
CA LEU A 57 -3.68 -1.01 -21.36
C LEU A 57 -4.85 -0.16 -20.84
N ALA A 58 -5.32 0.82 -21.61
CA ALA A 58 -6.49 1.63 -21.27
C ALA A 58 -7.78 0.79 -21.26
N LYS A 59 -7.97 -0.11 -22.22
CA LYS A 59 -9.11 -1.06 -22.26
C LYS A 59 -9.10 -1.99 -21.03
N ILE A 60 -7.94 -2.58 -20.72
CA ILE A 60 -7.77 -3.45 -19.53
C ILE A 60 -8.13 -2.68 -18.26
N ARG A 61 -7.59 -1.46 -18.08
CA ARG A 61 -7.90 -0.62 -16.92
C ARG A 61 -9.38 -0.26 -16.82
N LYS A 62 -10.04 0.04 -17.94
CA LYS A 62 -11.47 0.36 -17.97
C LYS A 62 -12.31 -0.83 -17.54
N SER A 63 -12.00 -2.02 -18.07
CA SER A 63 -12.67 -3.27 -17.68
C SER A 63 -12.47 -3.58 -16.19
N LEU A 64 -11.21 -3.51 -15.72
CA LEU A 64 -10.88 -3.73 -14.32
C LEU A 64 -11.64 -2.76 -13.41
N ARG A 65 -11.70 -1.48 -13.77
CA ARG A 65 -12.46 -0.47 -13.00
C ARG A 65 -13.95 -0.79 -12.95
N ALA A 66 -14.54 -1.23 -14.06
CA ALA A 66 -15.95 -1.61 -14.11
C ALA A 66 -16.26 -2.80 -13.18
N GLN A 67 -15.38 -3.82 -13.17
CA GLN A 67 -15.52 -4.99 -12.30
C GLN A 67 -15.22 -4.67 -10.82
N MET A 68 -14.27 -3.78 -10.56
CA MET A 68 -13.84 -3.41 -9.21
C MET A 68 -14.83 -2.44 -8.53
N ALA A 69 -15.52 -1.59 -9.28
CA ALA A 69 -16.44 -0.59 -8.76
C ALA A 69 -17.55 -1.17 -7.85
N PRO A 70 -18.31 -2.22 -8.23
CA PRO A 70 -19.32 -2.82 -7.35
C PRO A 70 -18.70 -3.43 -6.09
N LEU A 71 -17.55 -4.11 -6.21
CA LEU A 71 -16.85 -4.71 -5.07
C LEU A 71 -16.40 -3.64 -4.07
N ILE A 72 -15.84 -2.52 -4.54
CA ILE A 72 -15.44 -1.41 -3.66
C ILE A 72 -16.65 -0.79 -2.97
N LYS A 73 -17.78 -0.61 -3.68
CA LYS A 73 -19.01 -0.09 -3.10
C LYS A 73 -19.52 -1.00 -1.97
N GLU A 74 -19.58 -2.30 -2.21
CA GLU A 74 -20.01 -3.27 -1.19
C GLU A 74 -19.03 -3.32 -0.02
N LYS A 75 -17.71 -3.29 -0.26
CA LYS A 75 -16.68 -3.19 0.80
C LYS A 75 -16.90 -1.97 1.70
N ARG A 76 -17.23 -0.82 1.10
CA ARG A 76 -17.52 0.43 1.82
C ARG A 76 -18.79 0.30 2.63
N ALA A 77 -19.86 -0.24 2.05
CA ALA A 77 -21.12 -0.47 2.74
C ALA A 77 -20.95 -1.38 3.96
N LEU A 78 -20.24 -2.51 3.81
CA LEU A 78 -19.91 -3.42 4.92
C LEU A 78 -19.06 -2.73 5.99
N SER A 79 -18.09 -1.89 5.58
CA SER A 79 -17.28 -1.14 6.53
C SER A 79 -18.11 -0.15 7.34
N MET A 80 -19.11 0.50 6.72
CA MET A 80 -20.05 1.37 7.42
C MET A 80 -20.97 0.59 8.36
N GLN A 81 -21.49 -0.57 7.94
CA GLN A 81 -22.31 -1.43 8.79
C GLN A 81 -21.54 -1.92 10.02
N ILE A 82 -20.29 -2.39 9.83
CA ILE A 82 -19.42 -2.82 10.93
C ILE A 82 -19.19 -1.65 11.90
N ARG A 83 -18.85 -0.46 11.39
CA ARG A 83 -18.68 0.73 12.25
C ARG A 83 -19.96 1.08 13.00
N GLY A 84 -21.11 1.02 12.35
CA GLY A 84 -22.41 1.27 12.97
C GLY A 84 -22.72 0.27 14.08
N LYS A 85 -22.44 -1.02 13.86
CA LYS A 85 -22.61 -2.08 14.87
C LYS A 85 -21.62 -1.97 16.03
N ILE A 86 -20.39 -1.50 15.79
CA ILE A 86 -19.43 -1.24 16.87
C ILE A 86 -19.87 -0.04 17.72
N ALA A 87 -20.55 0.94 17.12
CA ALA A 87 -21.02 2.13 17.81
C ALA A 87 -22.28 1.91 18.67
N THR A 88 -22.96 0.75 18.59
CA THR A 88 -24.10 0.44 19.46
C THR A 88 -23.64 0.05 20.86
N SER A 89 -24.39 0.45 21.89
CA SER A 89 -24.14 -0.01 23.27
C SER A 89 -24.30 -1.53 23.36
N ASN A 90 -23.41 -2.19 24.13
CA ASN A 90 -23.38 -3.65 24.30
C ASN A 90 -23.12 -4.47 23.01
N ALA A 91 -22.43 -3.91 22.01
CA ALA A 91 -22.07 -4.64 20.81
C ALA A 91 -21.26 -5.91 21.12
N LYS A 92 -21.70 -7.06 20.62
CA LYS A 92 -20.99 -8.34 20.79
C LYS A 92 -20.27 -8.74 19.51
N TRP A 93 -19.21 -9.51 19.66
CA TRP A 93 -18.49 -10.07 18.51
C TRP A 93 -19.40 -10.89 17.59
N SER A 94 -20.37 -11.62 18.16
CA SER A 94 -21.38 -12.38 17.40
C SER A 94 -22.12 -11.53 16.38
N ASP A 95 -22.38 -10.25 16.69
CA ASP A 95 -23.19 -9.35 15.87
C ASP A 95 -22.42 -8.82 14.65
N ILE A 96 -21.08 -8.87 14.71
CA ILE A 96 -20.18 -8.27 13.73
C ILE A 96 -19.41 -9.34 12.95
N SER A 97 -19.13 -10.51 13.56
CA SER A 97 -18.35 -11.61 12.99
C SER A 97 -18.71 -11.94 11.53
N ARG A 98 -20.00 -12.18 11.25
CA ARG A 98 -20.50 -12.46 9.89
C ARG A 98 -20.25 -11.32 8.90
N LEU A 99 -20.34 -10.06 9.35
CA LEU A 99 -20.03 -8.90 8.50
C LEU A 99 -18.53 -8.82 8.20
N VAL A 100 -17.68 -9.15 9.18
CA VAL A 100 -16.22 -9.20 8.99
C VAL A 100 -15.84 -10.32 8.01
N GLU A 101 -16.39 -11.52 8.18
CA GLU A 101 -16.17 -12.64 7.27
C GLU A 101 -16.56 -12.28 5.84
N LYS A 102 -17.75 -11.69 5.65
CA LYS A 102 -18.20 -11.23 4.34
C LYS A 102 -17.24 -10.19 3.75
N ARG A 103 -16.78 -9.23 4.56
CA ARG A 103 -15.79 -8.23 4.14
C ARG A 103 -14.46 -8.87 3.74
N ASN A 104 -14.00 -9.88 4.47
CA ASN A 104 -12.76 -10.60 4.20
C ASN A 104 -12.84 -11.37 2.89
N THR A 105 -13.93 -12.11 2.67
CA THR A 105 -14.20 -12.80 1.40
C THR A 105 -14.20 -11.83 0.23
N LEU A 106 -14.85 -10.68 0.39
CA LEU A 106 -14.85 -9.65 -0.64
C LEU A 106 -13.45 -9.08 -0.88
N ASN A 107 -12.66 -8.84 0.16
CA ASN A 107 -11.27 -8.38 0.03
C ASN A 107 -10.40 -9.38 -0.72
N ALA A 108 -10.58 -10.68 -0.47
CA ALA A 108 -9.92 -11.74 -1.22
C ALA A 108 -10.30 -11.73 -2.70
N LYS A 109 -11.59 -11.52 -3.03
CA LYS A 109 -12.05 -11.36 -4.43
C LYS A 109 -11.41 -10.16 -5.12
N ILE A 110 -11.36 -9.00 -4.45
CA ILE A 110 -10.70 -7.80 -4.97
C ILE A 110 -9.22 -8.07 -5.27
N ASN A 111 -8.51 -8.67 -4.32
CA ASN A 111 -7.09 -8.99 -4.48
C ASN A 111 -6.86 -9.99 -5.62
N THR A 112 -7.70 -11.03 -5.70
CA THR A 112 -7.63 -12.04 -6.75
C THR A 112 -7.82 -11.40 -8.12
N LEU A 113 -8.88 -10.59 -8.29
CA LEU A 113 -9.16 -9.89 -9.54
C LEU A 113 -8.02 -8.95 -9.94
N TRP A 114 -7.49 -8.18 -8.99
CA TRP A 114 -6.34 -7.31 -9.23
C TRP A 114 -5.11 -8.10 -9.68
N THR A 115 -4.73 -9.14 -8.94
CA THR A 115 -3.55 -9.97 -9.25
C THR A 115 -3.71 -10.70 -10.58
N GLN A 116 -4.88 -11.26 -10.87
CA GLN A 116 -5.18 -11.89 -12.15
C GLN A 116 -5.02 -10.89 -13.30
N THR A 117 -5.58 -9.69 -13.16
CA THR A 117 -5.47 -8.66 -14.20
C THR A 117 -4.03 -8.18 -14.34
N GLN A 118 -3.30 -8.04 -13.23
CA GLN A 118 -1.88 -7.69 -13.22
C GLN A 118 -1.05 -8.71 -14.00
N PHE A 119 -1.25 -9.99 -13.71
CA PHE A 119 -0.58 -11.10 -14.37
C PHE A 119 -0.90 -11.15 -15.86
N GLN A 120 -2.18 -11.06 -16.23
CA GLN A 120 -2.61 -11.02 -17.64
C GLN A 120 -2.04 -9.82 -18.39
N THR A 121 -1.96 -8.66 -17.74
CA THR A 121 -1.38 -7.44 -18.35
C THR A 121 0.11 -7.64 -18.59
N TYR A 122 0.82 -8.24 -17.62
CA TYR A 122 2.23 -8.53 -17.75
C TYR A 122 2.50 -9.55 -18.87
N GLN A 123 1.72 -10.64 -18.94
CA GLN A 123 1.84 -11.63 -20.01
C GLN A 123 1.62 -11.04 -21.41
N LYS A 124 0.69 -10.08 -21.55
CA LYS A 124 0.35 -9.49 -22.85
C LYS A 124 1.25 -8.32 -23.26
N LEU A 125 1.64 -7.48 -22.32
CA LEU A 125 2.27 -6.17 -22.60
C LEU A 125 3.67 -6.03 -21.99
N GLY A 126 4.15 -7.01 -21.22
CA GLY A 126 5.43 -6.95 -20.51
C GLY A 126 5.48 -5.90 -19.39
N VAL A 127 4.33 -5.29 -19.05
CA VAL A 127 4.24 -4.20 -18.07
C VAL A 127 3.21 -4.50 -16.99
N LEU A 128 3.50 -3.98 -15.80
CA LEU A 128 2.62 -4.05 -14.64
C LEU A 128 1.60 -2.90 -14.66
N LEU A 129 0.36 -3.14 -14.18
CA LEU A 129 -0.60 -2.04 -14.01
C LEU A 129 -0.06 -1.07 -12.96
N PRO A 130 -0.17 0.25 -13.19
CA PRO A 130 0.25 1.22 -12.20
C PRO A 130 -0.62 1.08 -10.95
N ILE A 131 0.07 1.02 -9.81
CA ILE A 131 -0.58 1.11 -8.51
C ILE A 131 -1.17 2.52 -8.41
N HIS A 132 -2.49 2.58 -8.40
CA HIS A 132 -3.19 3.83 -8.13
C HIS A 132 -3.16 4.05 -6.63
N HIS A 133 -2.05 4.58 -6.13
CA HIS A 133 -2.03 5.24 -4.83
C HIS A 133 -3.07 6.37 -4.92
N HIS A 134 -4.23 6.19 -4.28
CA HIS A 134 -5.10 7.30 -3.95
C HIS A 134 -4.26 8.25 -3.10
N GLY A 135 -3.83 9.36 -3.71
CA GLY A 135 -3.09 10.40 -3.00
C GLY A 135 -3.93 10.87 -1.84
N HIS A 136 -3.49 10.55 -0.62
CA HIS A 136 -4.03 11.11 0.60
C HIS A 136 -3.60 12.58 0.68
N HIS A 137 -4.31 13.46 -0.02
CA HIS A 137 -4.26 14.88 0.27
C HIS A 137 -5.14 15.16 1.50
N CYS A 138 -4.65 14.78 2.68
CA CYS A 138 -5.12 15.35 3.94
C CYS A 138 -4.55 16.77 4.04
N ARG A 139 -5.14 17.73 3.31
CA ARG A 139 -4.90 19.16 3.55
C ARG A 139 -5.87 19.61 4.64
N PHE A 140 -5.53 19.35 5.90
CA PHE A 140 -6.09 20.10 7.01
C PHE A 140 -5.62 21.56 6.86
N GLN A 141 -6.40 22.38 6.14
CA GLN A 141 -6.26 23.83 6.21
C GLN A 141 -6.90 24.30 7.51
N ASN A 142 -6.14 24.26 8.60
CA ASN A 142 -6.47 25.06 9.78
C ASN A 142 -5.73 26.40 9.61
N LYS A 143 -6.35 27.31 8.84
CA LYS A 143 -5.97 28.72 8.82
C LYS A 143 -7.14 29.49 9.41
N ASN A 144 -6.85 30.28 10.44
CA ASN A 144 -7.72 31.23 11.14
C ASN A 144 -8.25 30.76 12.50
N LEU A 145 -7.34 30.63 13.47
CA LEU A 145 -7.68 30.79 14.89
C LEU A 145 -6.54 31.51 15.63
N VAL A 146 -6.03 32.61 15.07
CA VAL A 146 -5.25 33.61 15.83
C VAL A 146 -5.47 34.99 15.21
N LYS A 147 -6.18 35.86 15.95
CA LYS A 147 -6.36 37.34 15.89
C LYS A 147 -7.84 37.64 16.16
N LYS A 148 -8.26 38.37 17.18
CA LYS A 148 -7.67 39.31 18.17
C LYS A 148 -8.46 39.11 19.48
N SER A 149 -7.85 39.15 20.67
CA SER A 149 -7.62 40.34 21.51
C SER A 149 -8.75 41.36 21.54
#